data_AF-A0A2W4Q8A1-F1
#
_entry.id   AF-A0A2W4Q8A1-F1
#
_cell.length_a   1.000
_cell.length_b   1.000
_cell.length_c   1.000
_cell.angle_alpha   90.00
_cell.angle_beta   90.00
_cell.angle_gamma   90.00
#
_symmetry.space_group_name_H-M   'P 1'
#
loop_
_entity.id
_entity.type
_entity.pdbx_description
1 polymer ?
#
loop_
_entity_poly.entity_id
_entity_poly.type
_entity_poly.pdbx_seq_one_letter_code
_entity_poly.pdbx_strand_id
1 'polypeptide(L)'
;MDFLPDLVVDTSALVAILLPEADGPLYLDRLETAHCAAVSSVSKVELMMVLYSRQPASAEALLTRLRNNVSLSVVAVDELIADSAIAAFLRYGKGRHPAKLNFGDCFSYALAKRFNVPLLFKGDDFSQTDIPSAFTP
;
A
#
# COMPACT_ATOMS: atom_id res chain seq x y z
N MET A 1 13.78 2.33 19.76
CA MET A 1 13.10 3.26 18.84
C MET A 1 11.85 2.55 18.39
N ASP A 2 10.70 3.08 18.76
CA ASP A 2 9.43 2.53 18.31
C ASP A 2 9.30 2.75 16.80
N PHE A 3 8.88 1.72 16.09
CA PHE A 3 8.65 1.79 14.65
C PHE A 3 7.52 2.79 14.35
N LEU A 4 7.86 3.87 13.64
CA LEU A 4 6.93 4.92 13.24
C LEU A 4 7.14 5.24 11.75
N PRO A 5 6.30 4.71 10.85
CA PRO A 5 6.38 5.05 9.45
C PRO A 5 5.90 6.48 9.21
N ASP A 6 6.41 7.13 8.16
CA ASP A 6 5.93 8.42 7.64
C ASP A 6 5.16 8.27 6.31
N LEU A 7 5.06 7.03 5.82
CA LEU A 7 4.37 6.66 4.59
C LEU A 7 3.76 5.26 4.71
N VAL A 8 2.52 5.09 4.25
CA VAL A 8 1.98 3.75 3.95
C VAL A 8 1.92 3.57 2.44
N VAL A 9 2.16 2.35 1.97
CA VAL A 9 2.18 2.02 0.54
C VAL A 9 1.12 0.96 0.26
N ASP A 10 0.28 1.24 -0.73
CA ASP A 10 -0.68 0.29 -1.26
C ASP A 10 -0.05 -0.69 -2.25
N THR A 11 -0.67 -1.86 -2.42
CA THR A 11 -0.25 -2.88 -3.39
C THR A 11 -0.12 -2.31 -4.80
N SER A 12 -1.04 -1.44 -5.23
CA SER A 12 -1.07 -0.86 -6.57
C SER A 12 0.20 -0.09 -6.93
N ALA A 13 0.75 0.71 -6.00
CA ALA A 13 2.00 1.43 -6.20
C ALA A 13 3.21 0.48 -6.26
N LEU A 14 3.24 -0.54 -5.41
CA LEU A 14 4.32 -1.54 -5.43
C LEU A 14 4.32 -2.37 -6.71
N VAL A 15 3.14 -2.71 -7.23
CA VAL A 15 3.00 -3.39 -8.52
C VAL A 15 3.53 -2.52 -9.66
N ALA A 16 3.17 -1.23 -9.70
CA ALA A 16 3.65 -0.30 -10.72
C ALA A 16 5.19 -0.18 -10.72
N ILE A 17 5.81 -0.17 -9.54
CA ILE A 17 7.28 -0.14 -9.37
C ILE A 17 7.92 -1.46 -9.84
N LEU A 18 7.40 -2.60 -9.38
CA LEU A 18 8.04 -3.91 -9.57
C LEU A 18 7.76 -4.54 -10.94
N LEU A 19 6.66 -4.19 -11.59
CA LEU A 19 6.29 -4.64 -12.94
C LEU A 19 6.52 -3.54 -14.00
N PRO A 20 7.66 -2.84 -13.89
CA PRO A 20 7.97 -1.49 -14.39
C PRO A 20 6.91 -0.88 -15.32
N GLU A 21 5.81 -0.42 -14.73
CA GLU A 21 4.77 0.31 -15.46
C GLU A 21 5.28 1.73 -15.80
N ALA A 22 4.67 2.40 -16.78
CA ALA A 22 5.17 3.69 -17.28
C ALA A 22 5.25 4.78 -16.19
N ASP A 23 4.36 4.73 -15.22
CA ASP A 23 4.29 5.60 -14.04
C ASP A 23 5.04 5.05 -12.82
N GLY A 24 5.60 3.84 -12.89
CA GLY A 24 6.39 3.20 -11.84
C GLY A 24 7.49 4.09 -11.23
N PRO A 25 8.31 4.80 -12.03
CA PRO A 25 9.34 5.69 -11.51
C PRO A 25 8.83 6.79 -10.58
N LEU A 26 7.59 7.27 -10.78
CA LEU A 26 7.01 8.33 -9.95
C LEU A 26 6.72 7.84 -8.53
N TYR A 27 6.19 6.62 -8.40
CA TYR A 27 5.95 6.02 -7.09
C TYR A 27 7.26 5.61 -6.41
N LEU A 28 8.26 5.17 -7.18
CA LEU A 28 9.57 4.83 -6.65
C LEU A 28 10.26 6.05 -6.02
N ASP A 29 10.27 7.19 -6.71
CA ASP A 29 10.83 8.45 -6.19
C ASP A 29 10.16 8.87 -4.87
N ARG A 30 8.82 8.77 -4.82
CA ARG A 30 8.08 9.06 -3.58
C ARG A 30 8.41 8.07 -2.45
N LEU A 31 8.65 6.80 -2.78
CA LEU A 31 9.02 5.77 -1.81
C LEU A 31 10.46 5.94 -1.29
N GLU A 32 11.40 6.32 -2.16
CA GLU A 32 12.81 6.56 -1.82
C GLU A 32 13.00 7.81 -0.94
N THR A 33 12.11 8.79 -1.06
CA THR A 33 12.13 10.02 -0.23
C THR A 33 11.48 9.86 1.15
N ALA A 34 10.77 8.75 1.41
CA ALA A 34 10.19 8.48 2.73
C ALA A 34 11.27 8.04 3.73
N HIS A 35 11.18 8.52 4.97
CA HIS A 35 12.11 8.08 6.03
C HIS A 35 11.86 6.62 6.41
N CYS A 36 10.58 6.21 6.48
CA CYS A 36 10.17 4.86 6.82
C CYS A 36 8.80 4.56 6.22
N ALA A 37 8.77 3.70 5.21
CA ALA A 37 7.53 3.25 4.61
C ALA A 37 7.03 1.96 5.25
N ALA A 38 5.70 1.81 5.29
CA ALA A 38 5.02 0.62 5.79
C ALA A 38 4.05 0.04 4.75
N VAL A 39 3.90 -1.28 4.78
CA VAL A 39 2.87 -2.01 4.03
C VAL A 39 2.22 -3.01 4.96
N SER A 40 0.91 -3.26 4.79
CA SER A 40 0.23 -4.27 5.61
C SER A 40 0.68 -5.68 5.21
N SER A 41 0.63 -6.64 6.13
CA SER A 41 0.90 -8.04 5.80
C SER A 41 -0.07 -8.59 4.76
N VAL A 42 -1.30 -8.06 4.68
CA VAL A 42 -2.30 -8.42 3.65
C VAL A 42 -1.89 -7.87 2.29
N SER A 43 -1.50 -6.61 2.21
CA SER A 43 -1.02 -5.98 0.97
C SER A 43 0.27 -6.65 0.47
N LYS A 44 1.15 -7.15 1.37
CA LYS A 44 2.27 -8.01 1.00
C LYS A 44 1.81 -9.31 0.33
N VAL A 45 0.82 -9.99 0.89
CA VAL A 45 0.28 -11.24 0.31
C VAL A 45 -0.32 -10.97 -1.06
N GLU A 46 -1.12 -9.91 -1.19
CA GLU A 46 -1.69 -9.48 -2.45
C GLU A 46 -0.62 -9.18 -3.50
N LEU A 47 0.40 -8.38 -3.14
CA LEU A 47 1.55 -8.10 -4.00
C LEU A 47 2.21 -9.40 -4.48
N MET A 48 2.52 -10.32 -3.57
CA MET A 48 3.17 -11.58 -3.94
C MET A 48 2.30 -12.43 -4.84
N MET A 49 0.98 -12.49 -4.63
CA MET A 49 0.06 -13.18 -5.55
C MET A 49 0.12 -12.57 -6.96
N VAL A 50 0.15 -11.24 -7.08
CA VAL A 50 0.30 -10.56 -8.38
C VAL A 50 1.65 -10.88 -9.00
N LEU A 51 2.76 -10.77 -8.25
CA LEU A 51 4.10 -11.05 -8.77
C LEU A 51 4.25 -12.51 -9.22
N TYR A 52 3.76 -13.48 -8.44
CA TYR A 52 3.78 -14.88 -8.85
C TYR A 52 2.92 -15.17 -10.07
N SER A 53 1.81 -14.46 -10.24
CA SER A 53 0.96 -14.58 -11.42
C SER A 53 1.61 -14.00 -12.68
N ARG A 54 2.43 -12.96 -12.56
CA ARG A 54 3.01 -12.21 -13.69
C ARG A 54 4.44 -12.60 -14.04
N GLN A 55 5.28 -12.82 -13.02
CA GLN A 55 6.70 -13.17 -13.17
C GLN A 55 7.14 -14.20 -12.10
N PRO A 56 6.66 -15.46 -12.19
CA PRO A 56 6.87 -16.46 -11.13
C PRO A 56 8.34 -16.74 -10.82
N ALA A 57 9.22 -16.70 -11.83
CA ALA A 57 10.65 -16.98 -11.65
C ALA A 57 11.43 -15.85 -10.93
N SER A 58 10.91 -14.62 -10.94
CA SER A 58 11.59 -13.44 -10.39
C SER A 58 10.88 -12.80 -9.20
N ALA A 59 9.67 -13.25 -8.83
CA ALA A 59 8.83 -12.65 -7.80
C ALA A 59 9.59 -12.35 -6.48
N GLU A 60 10.30 -13.34 -5.93
CA GLU A 60 11.07 -13.18 -4.69
C GLU A 60 12.30 -12.27 -4.86
N ALA A 61 12.97 -12.35 -6.01
CA ALA A 61 14.13 -11.52 -6.31
C ALA A 61 13.73 -10.04 -6.46
N LEU A 62 12.57 -9.76 -7.06
CA LEU A 62 12.02 -8.42 -7.19
C LEU A 62 11.72 -7.80 -5.82
N LEU A 63 11.02 -8.51 -4.94
CA LEU A 63 10.72 -8.01 -3.59
C LEU A 63 12.01 -7.83 -2.77
N THR A 64 12.95 -8.76 -2.85
CA THR A 64 14.25 -8.66 -2.17
C THR A 64 15.02 -7.43 -2.65
N ARG A 65 15.09 -7.20 -3.97
CA ARG A 65 15.75 -6.03 -4.54
C ARG A 65 15.12 -4.73 -4.05
N LEU A 66 13.79 -4.64 -4.00
CA LEU A 66 13.10 -3.45 -3.50
C LEU A 66 13.47 -3.18 -2.03
N ARG A 67 13.37 -4.19 -1.16
CA ARG A 67 13.69 -4.05 0.28
C ARG A 67 15.15 -3.67 0.56
N ASN A 68 16.06 -3.95 -0.37
CA ASN A 68 17.46 -3.55 -0.26
C ASN A 68 17.69 -2.07 -0.65
N ASN A 69 16.77 -1.46 -1.40
CA ASN A 69 16.91 -0.08 -1.88
C ASN A 69 16.04 0.92 -1.11
N VAL A 70 14.94 0.48 -0.50
CA VAL A 70 14.01 1.34 0.24
C VAL A 70 13.75 0.84 1.66
N SER A 71 13.50 1.77 2.58
CA SER A 71 13.07 1.48 3.95
C SER A 71 11.59 1.09 3.96
N LEU A 72 11.28 -0.17 3.61
CA LEU A 72 9.92 -0.71 3.57
C LEU A 72 9.74 -1.84 4.59
N SER A 73 8.88 -1.60 5.58
CA SER A 73 8.55 -2.55 6.65
C SER A 73 7.16 -3.14 6.48
N VAL A 74 7.03 -4.42 6.81
CA VAL A 74 5.74 -5.13 6.77
C VAL A 74 5.14 -5.09 8.18
N VAL A 75 3.94 -4.55 8.30
CA VAL A 75 3.21 -4.47 9.58
C VAL A 75 2.16 -5.59 9.63
N ALA A 76 2.21 -6.40 10.69
CA ALA A 76 1.22 -7.45 10.92
C ALA A 76 -0.15 -6.82 11.18
N VAL A 77 -1.20 -7.41 10.60
CA VAL A 77 -2.59 -7.03 10.91
C VAL A 77 -2.97 -7.63 12.26
N ASP A 78 -3.21 -6.75 13.23
CA ASP A 78 -3.81 -7.08 14.52
C ASP A 78 -5.33 -6.79 14.51
N GLU A 79 -5.98 -7.02 15.66
CA GLU A 79 -7.42 -6.78 15.83
C GLU A 79 -7.79 -5.30 15.58
N LEU A 80 -6.95 -4.36 15.99
CA LEU A 80 -7.21 -2.92 15.80
C LEU A 80 -7.17 -2.53 14.32
N ILE A 81 -6.20 -3.05 13.55
CA ILE A 81 -6.15 -2.84 12.11
C ILE A 81 -7.32 -3.54 11.42
N ALA A 82 -7.70 -4.74 11.85
CA ALA A 82 -8.84 -5.46 11.29
C ALA A 82 -10.16 -4.70 11.50
N ASP A 83 -10.43 -4.20 12.70
CA ASP A 83 -11.61 -3.39 13.02
C ASP A 83 -11.63 -2.09 12.20
N SER A 84 -10.48 -1.44 12.07
CA SER A 84 -10.35 -0.23 11.26
C SER A 84 -10.60 -0.51 9.77
N ALA A 85 -10.16 -1.66 9.25
CA ALA A 85 -10.44 -2.07 7.87
C ALA A 85 -11.93 -2.36 7.65
N ILE A 86 -12.62 -2.97 8.62
CA ILE A 86 -14.08 -3.17 8.58
C ILE A 86 -14.81 -1.82 8.55
N ALA A 87 -14.41 -0.88 9.41
CA ALA A 87 -14.97 0.46 9.42
C ALA A 87 -14.73 1.20 8.09
N ALA A 88 -13.55 1.03 7.49
CA ALA A 88 -13.23 1.56 6.17
C ALA A 88 -14.15 0.99 5.09
N PHE A 89 -14.39 -0.33 5.07
CA PHE A 89 -15.30 -0.95 4.12
C PHE A 89 -16.75 -0.45 4.28
N LEU A 90 -17.22 -0.30 5.53
CA LEU A 90 -18.57 0.22 5.79
C LEU A 90 -18.74 1.66 5.30
N ARG A 91 -17.69 2.49 5.40
CA ARG A 91 -17.72 3.90 5.01
C ARG A 91 -17.44 4.12 3.52
N TYR A 92 -16.51 3.38 2.94
CA TYR A 92 -15.89 3.66 1.64
C TYR A 92 -15.93 2.48 0.65
N GLY A 93 -16.48 1.33 1.05
CA GLY A 93 -16.38 0.09 0.30
C GLY A 93 -17.10 0.06 -1.05
N LYS A 94 -16.67 -0.86 -1.90
CA LYS A 94 -17.30 -1.16 -3.20
C LYS A 94 -18.78 -1.53 -3.03
N GLY A 95 -19.63 -0.91 -3.84
CA GLY A 95 -21.09 -1.06 -3.75
C GLY A 95 -21.73 -0.27 -2.60
N ARG A 96 -20.97 0.60 -1.92
CA ARG A 96 -21.45 1.46 -0.82
C ARG A 96 -21.11 2.93 -1.02
N HIS A 97 -19.89 3.20 -1.50
CA HIS A 97 -19.37 4.54 -1.66
C HIS A 97 -18.70 4.72 -3.03
N PRO A 98 -18.65 5.95 -3.59
CA PRO A 98 -17.93 6.24 -4.83
C PRO A 98 -16.44 5.87 -4.85
N ALA A 99 -15.75 5.90 -3.70
CA ALA A 99 -14.36 5.45 -3.53
C ALA A 99 -14.16 3.95 -3.86
N LYS A 100 -15.19 3.14 -3.59
CA LYS A 100 -15.24 1.71 -3.94
C LYS A 100 -14.09 0.84 -3.41
N LEU A 101 -13.61 1.10 -2.19
CA LEU A 101 -12.54 0.30 -1.59
C LEU A 101 -12.87 -1.20 -1.62
N ASN A 102 -11.93 -1.99 -2.12
CA ASN A 102 -11.98 -3.46 -2.14
C ASN A 102 -11.37 -4.05 -0.85
N PHE A 103 -11.27 -5.38 -0.78
CA PHE A 103 -10.72 -6.07 0.40
C PHE A 103 -9.28 -5.64 0.75
N GLY A 104 -8.37 -5.60 -0.22
CA GLY A 104 -6.97 -5.19 -0.02
C GLY A 104 -6.87 -3.72 0.37
N ASP A 105 -7.60 -2.84 -0.34
CA ASP A 105 -7.60 -1.40 -0.09
C ASP A 105 -7.96 -1.04 1.35
N CYS A 106 -8.86 -1.82 1.97
CA CYS A 106 -9.26 -1.58 3.36
C CYS A 106 -8.09 -1.72 4.34
N PHE A 107 -7.12 -2.61 4.08
CA PHE A 107 -5.94 -2.78 4.94
C PHE A 107 -4.90 -1.70 4.70
N SER A 108 -4.71 -1.27 3.45
CA SER A 108 -3.88 -0.11 3.11
C SER A 108 -4.42 1.16 3.78
N TYR A 109 -5.74 1.38 3.69
CA TYR A 109 -6.43 2.48 4.38
C TYR A 109 -6.28 2.39 5.90
N ALA A 110 -6.57 1.23 6.49
CA ALA A 110 -6.53 1.05 7.94
C ALA A 110 -5.14 1.30 8.51
N LEU A 111 -4.10 0.83 7.81
CA LEU A 111 -2.72 1.06 8.21
C LEU A 111 -2.35 2.55 8.15
N ALA A 112 -2.74 3.24 7.07
CA ALA A 112 -2.53 4.68 6.92
C ALA A 112 -3.25 5.46 8.03
N LYS A 113 -4.49 5.08 8.38
CA LYS A 113 -5.22 5.66 9.52
C LYS A 113 -4.55 5.36 10.86
N ARG A 114 -4.03 4.15 11.07
CA ARG A 114 -3.41 3.74 12.35
C ARG A 114 -2.20 4.61 12.71
N PHE A 115 -1.40 4.95 11.71
CA PHE A 115 -0.21 5.79 11.88
C PHE A 115 -0.45 7.27 11.59
N ASN A 116 -1.63 7.63 11.08
CA ASN A 116 -1.99 8.98 10.66
C ASN A 116 -0.99 9.57 9.64
N VAL A 117 -0.70 8.79 8.61
CA VAL A 117 0.28 9.12 7.55
C VAL A 117 -0.37 9.05 6.16
N PRO A 118 0.21 9.73 5.16
CA PRO A 118 -0.30 9.63 3.80
C PRO A 118 -0.15 8.22 3.21
N LEU A 119 -0.98 7.91 2.22
CA LEU A 119 -0.96 6.65 1.48
C LEU A 119 -0.44 6.85 0.06
N LEU A 120 0.56 6.08 -0.35
CA LEU A 120 1.04 5.98 -1.72
C LEU A 120 0.27 4.88 -2.45
N PHE A 121 -0.52 5.27 -3.44
CA PHE A 121 -1.32 4.36 -4.27
C PHE A 121 -1.34 4.86 -5.72
N LYS A 122 -1.69 3.96 -6.63
CA LYS A 122 -1.92 4.28 -8.05
C LYS A 122 -3.42 4.44 -8.32
N GLY A 123 -3.77 5.35 -9.22
CA GLY A 123 -5.15 5.59 -9.65
C GLY A 123 -5.94 6.45 -8.66
N ASP A 124 -7.25 6.24 -8.58
CA ASP A 124 -8.18 7.11 -7.85
C ASP A 124 -8.86 6.41 -6.66
N ASP A 125 -8.50 5.17 -6.33
CA ASP A 125 -9.25 4.31 -5.40
C ASP A 125 -9.40 4.92 -4.00
N PHE A 126 -8.41 5.72 -3.56
CA PHE A 126 -8.44 6.40 -2.26
C PHE A 126 -8.77 7.90 -2.36
N SER A 127 -8.96 8.45 -3.56
CA SER A 127 -9.19 9.88 -3.80
C SER A 127 -10.45 10.44 -3.13
N GLN A 128 -11.44 9.59 -2.90
CA GLN A 128 -12.70 9.93 -2.24
C GLN A 128 -12.77 9.39 -0.80
N THR A 129 -11.61 9.23 -0.16
CA THR A 129 -11.49 8.88 1.25
C THR A 129 -10.97 10.07 2.06
N ASP A 130 -10.87 9.90 3.38
CA ASP A 130 -10.26 10.88 4.29
C ASP A 130 -8.79 10.59 4.60
N ILE A 131 -8.12 9.77 3.78
CA ILE A 131 -6.67 9.55 3.83
C ILE A 131 -5.97 10.51 2.86
N PRO A 132 -4.94 11.25 3.31
CA PRO A 132 -4.13 12.06 2.41
C PRO A 132 -3.39 11.18 1.40
N SER A 133 -3.44 11.56 0.13
CA SER A 133 -2.58 10.96 -0.88
C SER A 133 -1.13 11.37 -0.66
N ALA A 134 -0.21 10.41 -0.71
CA ALA A 134 1.23 10.68 -0.74
C ALA A 134 1.71 11.14 -2.12
N PHE A 135 0.85 10.99 -3.13
CA PHE A 135 1.06 11.48 -4.48
C PHE A 135 0.16 12.70 -4.72
N THR A 136 0.76 13.87 -4.84
CA THR A 136 0.07 15.08 -5.29
C THR A 136 0.64 15.41 -6.66
N PRO A 137 -0.16 15.43 -7.74
CA PRO A 137 0.33 15.81 -9.07
C PRO A 137 0.87 17.25 -9.09
#